data_AF-A0A534PM28-F1
#
_entry.id   AF-A0A534PM28-F1
#
_cell.length_a   1.000
_cell.length_b   1.000
_cell.length_c   1.000
_cell.angle_alpha   90.00
_cell.angle_beta   90.00
_cell.angle_gamma   90.00
#
_symmetry.space_group_name_H-M   'P 1'
#
loop_
_entity.id
_entity.type
_entity.pdbx_description
1 polymer ?
#
loop_
_entity_poly.entity_id
_entity_poly.type
_entity_poly.pdbx_seq_one_letter_code
_entity_poly.pdbx_strand_id
1 'polypeptide(L)'
;MATLVIQLLQRFDARPANVREAAQAPAGKLEPRSVAAAAPEPTAHTQASGSQGGPRTGPEPERESVERLQRAQIITLQARVRELERRVASSDAQNDAPALTRTKFHDFTDVELQAMARNCEVRFDLPRIAREPFRLSPDQGARLHLSDPEQNRVSAVLDAVNKDVVAHLRAFYLEATGDAAGADTLDPQSLMREILEKSPPSAVQAARSEISRERAGAMPAPSGSIVERYLRYITSVGDSLQGALEPALGAQQAAAVRDALAASRSSMSGCAPTQR
;
A
#
# COMPACT_ATOMS: atom_id res chain seq x y z
N MET A 1 31.46 23.81 13.26
CA MET A 1 31.42 22.52 12.52
C MET A 1 30.09 22.42 11.79
N ALA A 2 29.96 23.15 10.68
CA ALA A 2 28.67 23.40 10.03
C ALA A 2 28.87 23.43 8.51
N THR A 3 29.33 22.32 7.93
CA THR A 3 29.49 22.21 6.47
C THR A 3 29.60 20.74 6.04
N LEU A 4 28.73 19.83 6.50
CA LEU A 4 28.76 18.45 5.94
C LEU A 4 27.49 17.61 6.19
N VAL A 5 26.27 18.17 6.12
CA VAL A 5 25.04 17.34 6.23
C VAL A 5 23.91 17.81 5.29
N ILE A 6 24.26 18.38 4.12
CA ILE A 6 23.27 18.78 3.09
C ILE A 6 23.14 17.71 1.97
N GLN A 7 23.88 16.60 2.04
CA GLN A 7 23.95 15.63 0.94
C GLN A 7 23.13 14.33 1.07
N LEU A 8 22.32 14.13 2.13
CA LEU A 8 21.65 12.84 2.37
C LEU A 8 20.15 12.78 2.03
N LEU A 9 19.53 13.87 1.57
CA LEU A 9 18.13 13.88 1.11
C LEU A 9 17.95 13.97 -0.42
N GLN A 10 19.02 13.85 -1.21
CA GLN A 10 18.97 13.94 -2.69
C GLN A 10 19.56 12.74 -3.44
N ARG A 11 19.84 11.60 -2.80
CA ARG A 11 20.63 10.50 -3.41
C ARG A 11 19.89 9.24 -3.86
N PHE A 12 18.59 9.33 -4.15
CA PHE A 12 17.84 8.21 -4.76
C PHE A 12 17.35 8.44 -6.20
N ASP A 13 17.80 9.52 -6.87
CA ASP A 13 17.60 9.71 -8.31
C ASP A 13 18.95 9.65 -9.05
N ALA A 14 19.31 8.45 -9.52
CA ALA A 14 20.34 8.28 -10.54
C ALA A 14 19.99 7.09 -11.44
N ARG A 15 19.30 7.40 -12.54
CA ARG A 15 19.29 6.56 -13.75
C ARG A 15 20.70 6.50 -14.35
N PRO A 16 21.11 5.38 -14.95
CA PRO A 16 21.94 5.43 -16.14
C PRO A 16 21.05 5.35 -17.38
N ALA A 17 21.03 6.45 -18.14
CA ALA A 17 20.69 6.42 -19.54
C ALA A 17 21.89 5.87 -20.32
N ASN A 18 21.69 4.78 -21.06
CA ASN A 18 22.44 4.47 -22.27
C ASN A 18 21.66 3.46 -23.10
N VAL A 19 20.87 3.97 -24.04
CA VAL A 19 20.40 3.23 -25.21
C VAL A 19 20.82 4.02 -26.44
N ARG A 20 21.79 3.46 -27.16
CA ARG A 20 22.10 3.59 -28.58
C ARG A 20 22.86 2.30 -28.91
N GLU A 21 22.70 1.59 -30.02
CA GLU A 21 21.88 1.69 -31.23
C GLU A 21 22.37 0.50 -32.08
N ALA A 22 21.47 -0.39 -32.53
CA ALA A 22 21.60 -1.31 -33.67
C ALA A 22 20.49 -2.36 -33.56
N ALA A 23 19.74 -2.77 -34.58
CA ALA A 23 19.55 -2.33 -35.96
C ALA A 23 18.27 -3.05 -36.49
N GLN A 24 17.79 -2.64 -37.66
CA GLN A 24 16.53 -3.02 -38.31
C GLN A 24 16.32 -4.51 -38.67
N ALA A 25 15.07 -4.97 -38.49
CA ALA A 25 14.15 -5.75 -39.39
C ALA A 25 14.59 -7.09 -40.05
N PRO A 26 13.69 -7.94 -40.65
CA PRO A 26 12.23 -7.88 -40.77
C PRO A 26 11.47 -9.19 -40.41
N ALA A 27 10.15 -9.14 -40.60
CA ALA A 27 9.16 -10.20 -40.43
C ALA A 27 9.48 -11.52 -41.18
N GLY A 28 9.26 -12.64 -40.48
CA GLY A 28 9.26 -13.99 -41.05
C GLY A 28 8.25 -14.88 -40.33
N LYS A 29 7.18 -15.25 -41.03
CA LYS A 29 6.23 -16.31 -40.68
C LYS A 29 7.00 -17.63 -40.47
N LEU A 30 6.82 -18.31 -39.34
CA LEU A 30 6.98 -19.77 -39.29
C LEU A 30 5.93 -20.40 -38.36
N GLU A 31 5.23 -21.36 -38.96
CA GLU A 31 4.10 -22.14 -38.49
C GLU A 31 4.43 -23.12 -37.34
N PRO A 32 3.40 -23.61 -36.62
CA PRO A 32 3.57 -24.60 -35.56
C PRO A 32 3.97 -25.97 -36.13
N ARG A 33 5.07 -26.54 -35.62
CA ARG A 33 5.43 -27.93 -35.91
C ARG A 33 4.64 -28.88 -35.01
N SER A 34 3.87 -29.72 -35.69
CA SER A 34 2.97 -30.72 -35.15
C SER A 34 3.68 -31.88 -34.45
N VAL A 35 2.94 -32.43 -33.50
CA VAL A 35 3.10 -33.77 -32.92
C VAL A 35 2.56 -34.79 -33.93
N ALA A 36 3.33 -35.85 -34.21
CA ALA A 36 2.85 -37.08 -34.85
C ALA A 36 3.34 -38.24 -33.97
N ALA A 37 2.46 -38.97 -33.28
CA ALA A 37 1.52 -40.01 -33.73
C ALA A 37 2.19 -41.38 -33.92
N ALA A 38 1.78 -42.36 -33.11
CA ALA A 38 1.37 -43.70 -33.54
C ALA A 38 1.04 -44.58 -32.31
N ALA A 39 -0.25 -44.90 -32.15
CA ALA A 39 -0.70 -46.13 -31.48
C ALA A 39 -0.45 -47.34 -32.42
N PRO A 40 -0.50 -48.58 -31.90
CA PRO A 40 -1.76 -49.31 -32.05
C PRO A 40 -2.13 -50.24 -30.88
N GLU A 41 -3.43 -50.48 -30.73
CA GLU A 41 -4.00 -51.59 -29.94
C GLU A 41 -3.69 -52.94 -30.59
N PRO A 42 -3.78 -54.06 -29.83
CA PRO A 42 -4.66 -55.11 -30.29
C PRO A 42 -5.48 -55.84 -29.19
N THR A 43 -6.54 -56.45 -29.70
CA THR A 43 -7.63 -57.25 -29.13
C THR A 43 -7.22 -58.61 -28.53
N ALA A 44 -8.18 -59.19 -27.79
CA ALA A 44 -8.12 -60.36 -26.91
C ALA A 44 -7.77 -61.72 -27.54
N HIS A 45 -7.12 -62.57 -26.73
CA HIS A 45 -7.17 -64.04 -26.80
C HIS A 45 -7.25 -64.69 -25.41
N THR A 46 -7.72 -65.92 -25.40
CA THR A 46 -8.43 -66.68 -24.35
C THR A 46 -7.55 -67.76 -23.70
N GLN A 47 -7.78 -68.04 -22.40
CA GLN A 47 -7.46 -69.27 -21.60
C GLN A 47 -5.96 -69.61 -21.37
N ALA A 48 -5.49 -70.20 -20.25
CA ALA A 48 -6.09 -70.87 -19.09
C ALA A 48 -5.08 -70.98 -17.92
N SER A 49 -5.59 -71.44 -16.77
CA SER A 49 -4.90 -72.15 -15.66
C SER A 49 -4.12 -71.35 -14.60
N GLY A 50 -4.84 -71.06 -13.51
CA GLY A 50 -4.55 -71.67 -12.20
C GLY A 50 -3.24 -71.27 -11.50
N SER A 51 -3.35 -70.31 -10.58
CA SER A 51 -2.76 -70.50 -9.24
C SER A 51 -3.42 -69.60 -8.21
N GLN A 52 -3.97 -70.29 -7.21
CA GLN A 52 -4.40 -69.86 -5.89
C GLN A 52 -3.77 -68.53 -5.43
N GLY A 53 -4.55 -67.45 -5.45
CA GLY A 53 -4.30 -66.28 -4.62
C GLY A 53 -4.91 -66.50 -3.25
N GLY A 54 -4.25 -67.28 -2.39
CA GLY A 54 -4.58 -67.33 -0.97
C GLY A 54 -4.59 -65.91 -0.39
N PRO A 55 -5.36 -65.62 0.68
CA PRO A 55 -5.27 -64.34 1.35
C PRO A 55 -3.81 -64.13 1.71
N ARG A 56 -3.17 -63.09 1.14
CA ARG A 56 -1.85 -62.67 1.62
C ARG A 56 -2.06 -62.31 3.08
N THR A 57 -1.76 -63.21 3.99
CA THR A 57 -1.58 -62.94 5.40
C THR A 57 -0.12 -62.56 5.55
N GLY A 58 0.23 -61.36 5.07
CA GLY A 58 1.44 -60.71 5.56
C GLY A 58 1.26 -60.46 7.06
N PRO A 59 2.32 -60.54 7.87
CA PRO A 59 2.20 -60.33 9.30
C PRO A 59 1.56 -58.96 9.54
N GLU A 60 0.43 -58.97 10.25
CA GLU A 60 -0.35 -57.82 10.72
C GLU A 60 0.47 -56.57 11.09
N PRO A 61 1.63 -56.67 11.79
CA PRO A 61 2.47 -55.52 12.11
C PRO A 61 3.09 -54.77 10.91
N GLU A 62 3.38 -55.45 9.79
CA GLU A 62 3.96 -54.81 8.61
C GLU A 62 2.93 -53.94 7.88
N ARG A 63 1.67 -54.39 7.80
CA ARG A 63 0.57 -53.63 7.19
C ARG A 63 0.25 -52.36 7.94
N GLU A 64 0.18 -52.45 9.27
CA GLU A 64 -0.03 -51.28 10.13
C GLU A 64 1.13 -50.28 10.04
N SER A 65 2.37 -50.75 9.82
CA SER A 65 3.53 -49.88 9.61
C SER A 65 3.46 -49.13 8.25
N VAL A 66 3.07 -49.83 7.18
CA VAL A 66 2.92 -49.26 5.84
C VAL A 66 1.78 -48.27 5.79
N GLU A 67 0.63 -48.58 6.41
CA GLU A 67 -0.51 -47.67 6.50
C GLU A 67 -0.18 -46.40 7.29
N ARG A 68 0.58 -46.51 8.40
CA ARG A 68 1.05 -45.34 9.16
C ARG A 68 1.97 -44.45 8.35
N LEU A 69 2.92 -45.03 7.61
CA LEU A 69 3.84 -44.29 6.74
C LEU A 69 3.09 -43.60 5.59
N GLN A 70 2.12 -44.29 4.97
CA GLN A 70 1.29 -43.73 3.91
C GLN A 70 0.42 -42.58 4.42
N ARG A 71 -0.21 -42.71 5.59
CA ARG A 71 -0.98 -41.62 6.21
C ARG A 71 -0.10 -40.41 6.54
N ALA A 72 1.10 -40.62 7.06
CA ALA A 72 2.05 -39.54 7.33
C ALA A 72 2.48 -38.81 6.04
N GLN A 73 2.73 -39.56 4.96
CA GLN A 73 3.03 -38.97 3.65
C GLN A 73 1.85 -38.20 3.07
N ILE A 74 0.62 -38.72 3.16
CA ILE A 74 -0.59 -38.03 2.70
C ILE A 74 -0.77 -36.71 3.45
N ILE A 75 -0.62 -36.71 4.79
CA ILE A 75 -0.72 -35.49 5.60
C ILE A 75 0.33 -34.46 5.15
N THR A 76 1.58 -34.91 4.94
CA THR A 76 2.67 -34.04 4.49
C THR A 76 2.41 -33.45 3.12
N LEU A 77 1.95 -34.27 2.17
CA LEU A 77 1.61 -33.84 0.82
C LEU A 77 0.43 -32.88 0.82
N GLN A 78 -0.62 -33.14 1.60
CA GLN A 78 -1.76 -32.25 1.75
C GLN A 78 -1.35 -30.90 2.35
N ALA A 79 -0.47 -30.89 3.35
CA ALA A 79 0.07 -29.64 3.91
C ALA A 79 0.84 -28.84 2.86
N ARG A 80 1.64 -29.52 2.02
CA ARG A 80 2.42 -28.89 0.95
C ARG A 80 1.55 -28.39 -0.21
N VAL A 81 0.48 -29.12 -0.55
CA VAL A 81 -0.52 -28.66 -1.53
C VAL A 81 -1.22 -27.41 -1.02
N ARG A 82 -1.70 -27.39 0.24
CA ARG A 82 -2.31 -26.18 0.83
C ARG A 82 -1.37 -24.99 0.87
N GLU A 83 -0.08 -25.22 1.12
CA GLU A 83 0.95 -24.18 1.06
C GLU A 83 1.13 -23.66 -0.37
N LEU A 84 1.23 -24.56 -1.35
CA LEU A 84 1.36 -24.20 -2.76
C LEU A 84 0.11 -23.46 -3.27
N GLU A 85 -1.08 -23.91 -2.91
CA GLU A 85 -2.35 -23.24 -3.23
C GLU A 85 -2.41 -21.84 -2.62
N ARG A 86 -1.96 -21.66 -1.36
CA ARG A 86 -1.84 -20.32 -0.76
C ARG A 86 -0.84 -19.44 -1.51
N ARG A 87 0.28 -20.00 -1.98
CA ARG A 87 1.29 -19.27 -2.77
C ARG A 87 0.80 -18.90 -4.17
N VAL A 88 0.05 -19.79 -4.84
CA VAL A 88 -0.55 -19.52 -6.14
C VAL A 88 -1.66 -18.47 -6.00
N ALA A 89 -2.57 -18.64 -5.04
CA ALA A 89 -3.63 -17.67 -4.77
C ALA A 89 -3.09 -16.27 -4.42
N SER A 90 -1.98 -16.19 -3.67
CA SER A 90 -1.32 -14.89 -3.40
C SER A 90 -0.60 -14.30 -4.62
N SER A 91 -0.04 -15.14 -5.50
CA SER A 91 0.59 -14.71 -6.75
C SER A 91 -0.44 -14.22 -7.77
N ASP A 92 -1.56 -14.93 -7.94
CA ASP A 92 -2.63 -14.53 -8.86
C ASP A 92 -3.29 -13.23 -8.38
N ALA A 93 -3.51 -13.10 -7.07
CA ALA A 93 -4.02 -11.87 -6.48
C ALA A 93 -3.04 -10.68 -6.59
N GLN A 94 -1.73 -10.92 -6.77
CA GLN A 94 -0.74 -9.88 -7.08
C GLN A 94 -0.74 -9.50 -8.56
N ASN A 95 -1.01 -10.44 -9.46
CA ASN A 95 -1.09 -10.18 -10.90
C ASN A 95 -2.38 -9.46 -11.29
N ASP A 96 -3.47 -9.67 -10.56
CA ASP A 96 -4.78 -9.03 -10.78
C ASP A 96 -4.94 -7.69 -10.05
N ALA A 97 -3.92 -7.24 -9.30
CA ALA A 97 -3.99 -5.95 -8.61
C ALA A 97 -3.99 -4.79 -9.64
N PRO A 98 -4.92 -3.83 -9.55
CA PRO A 98 -4.94 -2.70 -10.47
C PRO A 98 -3.62 -1.94 -10.40
N ALA A 99 -3.11 -1.53 -11.56
CA ALA A 99 -1.90 -0.73 -11.65
C ALA A 99 -2.15 0.65 -11.02
N LEU A 100 -1.70 0.83 -9.77
CA LEU A 100 -1.76 2.13 -9.08
C LEU A 100 -0.86 3.13 -9.78
N THR A 101 -1.44 4.17 -10.38
CA THR A 101 -0.65 5.28 -10.92
C THR A 101 0.11 5.96 -9.78
N ARG A 102 1.42 6.16 -9.95
CA ARG A 102 2.27 6.77 -8.90
C ARG A 102 1.88 8.22 -8.56
N THR A 103 1.05 8.83 -9.40
CA THR A 103 0.61 10.22 -9.30
C THR A 103 -0.71 10.40 -8.54
N LYS A 104 -1.42 9.32 -8.21
CA LYS A 104 -2.68 9.37 -7.46
C LYS A 104 -2.44 9.37 -5.96
N PHE A 105 -3.04 10.34 -5.25
CA PHE A 105 -2.92 10.54 -3.80
C PHE A 105 -4.25 10.65 -3.06
N HIS A 106 -5.37 10.74 -3.78
CA HIS A 106 -6.74 10.71 -3.25
C HIS A 106 -7.69 10.02 -4.24
N ASP A 107 -8.96 9.89 -3.86
CA ASP A 107 -10.03 9.24 -4.63
C ASP A 107 -9.72 7.80 -5.03
N PHE A 108 -9.07 7.05 -4.14
CA PHE A 108 -8.83 5.62 -4.32
C PHE A 108 -10.13 4.84 -4.23
N THR A 109 -10.31 3.90 -5.16
CA THR A 109 -11.38 2.90 -5.11
C THR A 109 -11.09 1.85 -4.05
N ASP A 110 -12.10 1.11 -3.61
CA ASP A 110 -11.93 0.02 -2.64
C ASP A 110 -10.89 -1.01 -3.11
N VAL A 111 -10.88 -1.35 -4.40
CA VAL A 111 -9.92 -2.30 -4.97
C VAL A 111 -8.49 -1.75 -4.90
N GLU A 112 -8.29 -0.46 -5.17
CA GLU A 112 -6.99 0.22 -5.02
C GLU A 112 -6.55 0.26 -3.56
N LEU A 113 -7.46 0.56 -2.62
CA LEU A 113 -7.18 0.58 -1.18
C LEU A 113 -6.80 -0.82 -0.67
N GLN A 114 -7.48 -1.87 -1.11
CA GLN A 114 -7.09 -3.26 -0.83
C GLN A 114 -5.70 -3.60 -1.37
N ALA A 115 -5.37 -3.17 -2.59
CA ALA A 115 -4.05 -3.38 -3.17
C ALA A 115 -2.95 -2.63 -2.39
N MET A 116 -3.23 -1.40 -1.95
CA MET A 116 -2.33 -0.61 -1.10
C MET A 116 -2.11 -1.27 0.27
N ALA A 117 -3.17 -1.77 0.92
CA ALA A 117 -3.09 -2.44 2.21
C ALA A 117 -2.20 -3.69 2.19
N ARG A 118 -2.19 -4.46 1.10
CA ARG A 118 -1.29 -5.61 0.93
C ARG A 118 0.19 -5.23 0.92
N ASN A 119 0.50 -4.00 0.50
CA ASN A 119 1.85 -3.43 0.51
C ASN A 119 2.10 -2.51 1.72
N CYS A 120 1.16 -2.48 2.67
CA CYS A 120 1.12 -1.54 3.79
C CYS A 120 1.31 -0.08 3.34
N GLU A 121 0.85 0.28 2.14
CA GLU A 121 1.06 1.58 1.53
C GLU A 121 -0.04 2.56 1.97
N VAL A 122 0.35 3.76 2.36
CA VAL A 122 -0.56 4.87 2.64
C VAL A 122 -0.11 6.08 1.83
N ARG A 123 -0.96 6.52 0.91
CA ARG A 123 -0.77 7.76 0.13
C ARG A 123 -1.73 8.82 0.59
N PHE A 124 -1.23 10.04 0.69
CA PHE A 124 -2.01 11.18 1.13
C PHE A 124 -1.36 12.47 0.62
N ASP A 125 -2.19 13.49 0.50
CA ASP A 125 -1.80 14.86 0.23
C ASP A 125 -2.08 15.74 1.46
N LEU A 126 -1.33 16.84 1.56
CA LEU A 126 -1.56 17.86 2.57
C LEU A 126 -1.67 19.23 1.91
N PRO A 127 -2.59 20.09 2.38
CA PRO A 127 -2.52 21.50 2.08
C PRO A 127 -1.26 22.13 2.69
N ARG A 128 -1.00 23.38 2.33
CA ARG A 128 0.06 24.13 3.00
C ARG A 128 -0.30 24.35 4.48
N ILE A 129 0.50 23.75 5.37
CA ILE A 129 0.40 23.94 6.82
C ILE A 129 1.50 24.92 7.25
N ALA A 130 1.11 26.05 7.84
CA ALA A 130 2.04 27.09 8.26
C ALA A 130 1.55 27.79 9.54
N ARG A 131 2.43 28.56 10.20
CA ARG A 131 2.04 29.37 11.36
C ARG A 131 0.98 30.39 11.00
N GLU A 132 1.21 31.06 9.88
CA GLU A 132 0.24 31.96 9.28
C GLU A 132 -0.55 31.20 8.22
N PRO A 133 -1.89 31.19 8.33
CA PRO A 133 -2.73 30.51 7.37
C PRO A 133 -2.56 31.08 5.96
N PHE A 134 -2.52 30.18 4.98
CA PHE A 134 -2.48 30.56 3.58
C PHE A 134 -3.85 31.12 3.13
N ARG A 135 -3.82 32.24 2.41
CA ARG A 135 -4.99 32.81 1.71
C ARG A 135 -4.77 32.74 0.21
N LEU A 136 -5.84 32.46 -0.53
CA LEU A 136 -5.79 32.48 -1.98
C LEU A 136 -5.56 33.90 -2.49
N SER A 137 -4.54 34.06 -3.34
CA SER A 137 -4.39 35.28 -4.15
C SER A 137 -5.47 35.35 -5.25
N PRO A 138 -5.82 36.55 -5.75
CA PRO A 138 -6.75 36.71 -6.88
C PRO A 138 -6.36 35.86 -8.10
N ASP A 139 -5.06 35.78 -8.42
CA ASP A 139 -4.57 34.96 -9.53
C ASP A 139 -4.82 33.47 -9.32
N GLN A 140 -4.71 32.98 -8.07
CA GLN A 140 -5.04 31.60 -7.73
C GLN A 140 -6.54 31.35 -7.81
N GLY A 141 -7.37 32.28 -7.34
CA GLY A 141 -8.82 32.22 -7.49
C GLY A 141 -9.25 32.15 -8.95
N ALA A 142 -8.66 33.00 -9.79
CA ALA A 142 -8.94 33.03 -11.23
C ALA A 142 -8.53 31.73 -11.95
N ARG A 143 -7.37 31.16 -11.64
CA ARG A 143 -6.94 29.85 -12.19
C ARG A 143 -7.85 28.70 -11.78
N LEU A 144 -8.51 28.82 -10.64
CA LEU A 144 -9.48 27.86 -10.14
C LEU A 144 -10.91 28.19 -10.58
N HIS A 145 -11.11 29.24 -11.40
CA HIS A 145 -12.42 29.71 -11.82
C HIS A 145 -13.38 30.03 -10.65
N LEU A 146 -12.82 30.50 -9.53
CA LEU A 146 -13.59 30.92 -8.36
C LEU A 146 -14.02 32.39 -8.52
N SER A 147 -15.27 32.68 -8.20
CA SER A 147 -15.74 34.04 -7.96
C SER A 147 -15.15 34.62 -6.66
N ASP A 148 -15.15 35.94 -6.50
CA ASP A 148 -14.65 36.57 -5.26
C ASP A 148 -15.34 36.04 -3.99
N PRO A 149 -16.67 35.83 -3.95
CA PRO A 149 -17.34 35.22 -2.80
C PRO A 149 -16.87 33.78 -2.53
N GLU A 150 -16.64 32.97 -3.57
CA GLU A 150 -16.13 31.60 -3.41
C GLU A 150 -14.68 31.62 -2.92
N GLN A 151 -13.82 32.46 -3.48
CA GLN A 151 -12.43 32.60 -3.05
C GLN A 151 -12.33 32.98 -1.56
N ASN A 152 -13.20 33.88 -1.09
CA ASN A 152 -13.29 34.24 0.33
C ASN A 152 -13.71 33.05 1.20
N ARG A 153 -14.70 32.26 0.76
CA ARG A 153 -15.12 31.04 1.47
C ARG A 153 -13.99 30.00 1.52
N VAL A 154 -13.33 29.74 0.39
CA VAL A 154 -12.21 28.79 0.33
C VAL A 154 -11.07 29.24 1.24
N SER A 155 -10.72 30.53 1.23
CA SER A 155 -9.70 31.07 2.13
C SER A 155 -10.06 30.92 3.61
N ALA A 156 -11.34 31.06 3.97
CA ALA A 156 -11.81 30.82 5.32
C ALA A 156 -11.73 29.34 5.72
N VAL A 157 -12.07 28.42 4.80
CA VAL A 157 -11.93 26.96 5.03
C VAL A 157 -10.46 26.59 5.22
N LEU A 158 -9.57 27.09 4.35
CA LEU A 158 -8.12 26.84 4.48
C LEU A 158 -7.56 27.38 5.80
N ASP A 159 -8.03 28.53 6.26
CA ASP A 159 -7.67 29.09 7.56
C ASP A 159 -8.13 28.20 8.72
N ALA A 160 -9.40 27.76 8.69
CA ALA A 160 -9.94 26.86 9.70
C ALA A 160 -9.19 25.53 9.76
N VAL A 161 -8.94 24.89 8.61
CA VAL A 161 -8.18 23.63 8.53
C VAL A 161 -6.74 23.82 9.00
N ASN A 162 -6.07 24.91 8.61
CA ASN A 162 -4.70 25.18 9.08
C ASN A 162 -4.65 25.33 10.60
N LYS A 163 -5.58 26.09 11.20
CA LYS A 163 -5.66 26.26 12.66
C LYS A 163 -5.91 24.94 13.37
N ASP A 164 -6.82 24.11 12.86
CA ASP A 164 -7.12 22.79 13.42
C ASP A 164 -5.88 21.88 13.38
N VAL A 165 -5.20 21.82 12.24
CA VAL A 165 -3.98 21.02 12.07
C VAL A 165 -2.88 21.48 13.00
N VAL A 166 -2.62 22.80 13.09
CA VAL A 166 -1.60 23.32 14.00
C VAL A 166 -1.93 23.02 15.45
N ALA A 167 -3.20 23.11 15.86
CA ALA A 167 -3.63 22.77 17.21
C ALA A 167 -3.39 21.28 17.52
N HIS A 168 -3.75 20.38 16.61
CA HIS A 168 -3.51 18.95 16.76
C HIS A 168 -2.01 18.61 16.79
N LEU A 169 -1.20 19.22 15.91
CA LEU A 169 0.25 19.01 15.91
C LEU A 169 0.90 19.42 17.24
N ARG A 170 0.47 20.54 17.82
CA ARG A 170 0.94 20.98 19.14
C ARG A 170 0.53 20.01 20.24
N ALA A 171 -0.71 19.52 20.21
CA ALA A 171 -1.20 18.55 21.17
C ALA A 171 -0.41 17.23 21.09
N PHE A 172 -0.21 16.69 19.89
CA PHE A 172 0.59 15.48 19.68
C PHE A 172 2.04 15.66 20.10
N TYR A 173 2.65 16.81 19.79
CA TYR A 173 4.01 17.13 20.22
C TYR A 173 4.12 17.20 21.74
N LEU A 174 3.21 17.91 22.40
CA LEU A 174 3.20 18.03 23.85
C LEU A 174 3.05 16.66 24.52
N GLU A 175 2.15 15.82 24.00
CA GLU A 175 1.94 14.47 24.53
C GLU A 175 3.16 13.56 24.30
N ALA A 176 3.81 13.67 23.13
CA ALA A 176 4.98 12.85 22.79
C ALA A 176 6.26 13.26 23.54
N THR A 177 6.39 14.53 23.94
CA THR A 177 7.68 15.11 24.38
C THR A 177 7.65 15.74 25.77
N GLY A 178 6.48 16.14 26.26
CA GLY A 178 6.34 16.95 27.47
C GLY A 178 6.84 18.41 27.34
N ASP A 179 7.28 18.83 26.16
CA ASP A 179 7.88 20.14 25.93
C ASP A 179 6.84 21.19 25.51
N ALA A 180 6.28 21.90 26.50
CA ALA A 180 5.32 22.97 26.24
C ALA A 180 5.95 24.16 25.49
N ALA A 181 7.21 24.49 25.76
CA ALA A 181 7.88 25.61 25.11
C ALA A 181 8.10 25.33 23.61
N GLY A 182 8.49 24.11 23.26
CA GLY A 182 8.60 23.66 21.87
C GLY A 182 7.25 23.67 21.14
N ALA A 183 6.17 23.24 21.81
CA ALA A 183 4.82 23.26 21.22
C ALA A 183 4.40 24.67 20.75
N ASP A 184 4.73 25.70 21.53
CA ASP A 184 4.37 27.08 21.21
C ASP A 184 5.30 27.70 20.17
N THR A 185 6.58 27.35 20.22
CA THR A 185 7.63 28.04 19.49
C THR A 185 8.06 27.36 18.20
N LEU A 186 7.85 26.05 18.00
CA LEU A 186 8.23 25.35 16.77
C LEU A 186 7.25 25.63 15.63
N ASP A 187 7.75 25.60 14.39
CA ASP A 187 6.90 25.67 13.21
C ASP A 187 6.24 24.30 12.94
N PRO A 188 5.12 24.24 12.21
CA PRO A 188 4.39 22.98 12.00
C PRO A 188 5.22 21.85 11.39
N GLN A 189 6.16 22.15 10.48
CA GLN A 189 7.01 21.11 9.88
C GLN A 189 8.01 20.57 10.89
N SER A 190 8.53 21.41 11.77
CA SER A 190 9.38 20.96 12.88
C SER A 190 8.59 20.11 13.88
N LEU A 191 7.36 20.48 14.23
CA LEU A 191 6.49 19.65 15.08
C LEU A 191 6.27 18.25 14.46
N MET A 192 5.89 18.19 13.19
CA MET A 192 5.68 16.93 12.46
C MET A 192 6.92 16.03 12.46
N ARG A 193 8.10 16.63 12.22
CA ARG A 193 9.38 15.91 12.21
C ARG A 193 9.73 15.37 13.60
N GLU A 194 9.65 16.21 14.62
CA GLU A 194 10.04 15.81 15.98
C GLU A 194 9.11 14.74 16.58
N ILE A 195 7.80 14.79 16.28
CA ILE A 195 6.86 13.72 16.68
C ILE A 195 7.34 12.37 16.13
N LEU A 196 7.75 12.33 14.85
CA LEU A 196 8.23 11.09 14.22
C LEU A 196 9.60 10.67 14.73
N GLU A 197 10.55 11.60 14.89
CA GLU A 197 11.91 11.32 15.36
C GLU A 197 11.94 10.79 16.80
N LYS A 198 11.03 11.28 17.65
CA LYS A 198 10.92 10.85 19.05
C LYS A 198 10.07 9.59 19.22
N SER A 199 9.46 9.08 18.14
CA SER A 199 8.66 7.86 18.18
C SER A 199 9.52 6.61 17.91
N PRO A 200 9.26 5.47 18.59
CA PRO A 200 9.94 4.22 18.29
C PRO A 200 9.70 3.80 16.82
N PRO A 201 10.74 3.42 16.05
CA PRO A 201 10.57 3.04 14.64
C PRO A 201 9.57 1.89 14.42
N SER A 202 9.53 0.93 15.35
CA SER A 202 8.56 -0.17 15.32
C SER A 202 7.12 0.29 15.51
N ALA A 203 6.89 1.33 16.34
CA ALA A 203 5.57 1.93 16.54
C ALA A 203 5.12 2.70 15.29
N VAL A 204 6.03 3.45 14.65
CA VAL A 204 5.76 4.13 13.37
C VAL A 204 5.38 3.12 12.29
N GLN A 205 6.11 2.01 12.20
CA GLN A 205 5.86 0.95 11.24
C GLN A 205 4.49 0.28 11.49
N ALA A 206 4.22 -0.11 12.73
CA ALA A 206 2.95 -0.72 13.12
C ALA A 206 1.76 0.21 12.81
N ALA A 207 1.88 1.51 13.15
CA ALA A 207 0.86 2.51 12.86
C ALA A 207 0.55 2.62 11.35
N ARG A 208 1.57 2.66 10.50
CA ARG A 208 1.38 2.70 9.03
C ARG A 208 0.69 1.45 8.52
N SER A 209 1.08 0.28 9.01
CA SER A 209 0.44 -0.99 8.67
C SER A 209 -1.03 -1.00 9.10
N GLU A 210 -1.34 -0.51 10.30
CA GLU A 210 -2.72 -0.41 10.80
C GLU A 210 -3.56 0.51 9.90
N ILE A 211 -3.11 1.75 9.70
CA ILE A 211 -3.81 2.75 8.88
C ILE A 211 -4.07 2.25 7.46
N SER A 212 -3.11 1.52 6.87
CA SER A 212 -3.31 0.94 5.53
C SER A 212 -4.46 -0.07 5.50
N ARG A 213 -4.62 -0.89 6.55
CA ARG A 213 -5.72 -1.86 6.66
C ARG A 213 -7.04 -1.16 6.96
N GLU A 214 -7.03 -0.15 7.82
CA GLU A 214 -8.19 0.67 8.15
C GLU A 214 -8.78 1.34 6.90
N ARG A 215 -7.93 1.93 6.06
CA ARG A 215 -8.37 2.54 4.78
C ARG A 215 -8.91 1.50 3.79
N ALA A 216 -8.53 0.24 3.92
CA ALA A 216 -9.11 -0.87 3.17
C ALA A 216 -10.36 -1.47 3.86
N GLY A 217 -10.97 -0.77 4.83
CA GLY A 217 -12.22 -1.19 5.45
C GLY A 217 -12.06 -2.13 6.66
N ALA A 218 -10.85 -2.37 7.15
CA ALA A 218 -10.69 -2.99 8.47
C ALA A 218 -11.18 -2.04 9.56
N MET A 219 -11.84 -2.57 10.59
CA MET A 219 -12.27 -1.77 11.72
C MET A 219 -11.06 -1.23 12.49
N PRO A 220 -11.03 0.08 12.83
CA PRO A 220 -9.92 0.65 13.57
C PRO A 220 -9.83 0.04 14.96
N ALA A 221 -8.60 -0.14 15.45
CA ALA A 221 -8.40 -0.51 16.83
C ALA A 221 -8.88 0.62 17.76
N PRO A 222 -9.56 0.32 18.89
CA PRO A 222 -10.15 1.33 19.76
C PRO A 222 -9.11 2.21 20.50
N SER A 223 -7.84 1.81 20.52
CA SER A 223 -6.75 2.57 21.15
C SER A 223 -5.45 2.45 20.35
N GLY A 224 -4.92 3.60 19.92
CA GLY A 224 -3.66 3.70 19.21
C GLY A 224 -2.59 4.44 20.00
N SER A 225 -1.32 4.18 19.68
CA SER A 225 -0.19 4.98 20.19
C SER A 225 -0.29 6.44 19.77
N ILE A 226 0.48 7.35 20.39
CA ILE A 226 0.51 8.78 20.02
C ILE A 226 0.85 8.94 18.53
N VAL A 227 1.87 8.22 18.06
CA VAL A 227 2.30 8.28 16.66
C VAL A 227 1.25 7.73 15.70
N GLU A 228 0.48 6.73 16.12
CA GLU A 228 -0.64 6.20 15.33
C GLU A 228 -1.78 7.21 15.22
N ARG A 229 -2.18 7.85 16.33
CA ARG A 229 -3.18 8.92 16.30
C ARG A 229 -2.73 10.09 15.43
N TYR A 230 -1.47 10.49 15.56
CA TYR A 230 -0.86 11.51 14.70
C TYR A 230 -0.89 11.13 13.22
N LEU A 231 -0.44 9.92 12.88
CA LEU A 231 -0.40 9.46 11.48
C LEU A 231 -1.81 9.29 10.90
N ARG A 232 -2.77 8.79 11.69
CA ARG A 232 -4.17 8.68 11.29
C ARG A 232 -4.76 10.06 11.00
N TYR A 233 -4.49 11.02 11.88
CA TYR A 233 -4.93 12.41 11.69
C TYR A 233 -4.29 13.05 10.45
N ILE A 234 -2.95 13.01 10.33
CA ILE A 234 -2.28 13.71 9.23
C ILE A 234 -2.65 13.13 7.86
N THR A 235 -2.87 11.81 7.78
CA THR A 235 -3.27 11.15 6.52
C THR A 235 -4.73 11.42 6.13
N SER A 236 -5.57 11.93 7.03
CA SER A 236 -6.95 12.31 6.74
C SER A 236 -7.14 13.80 6.42
N VAL A 237 -6.13 14.67 6.64
CA VAL A 237 -6.27 16.13 6.48
C VAL A 237 -6.73 16.52 5.07
N GLY A 238 -6.20 15.90 4.01
CA GLY A 238 -6.64 16.15 2.64
C GLY A 238 -8.12 15.82 2.42
N ASP A 239 -8.56 14.68 2.95
CA ASP A 239 -9.97 14.23 2.86
C ASP A 239 -10.89 15.16 3.66
N SER A 240 -10.47 15.58 4.86
CA SER A 240 -11.19 16.55 5.67
C SER A 240 -11.28 17.93 5.01
N LEU A 241 -10.22 18.38 4.35
CA LEU A 241 -10.23 19.63 3.60
C LEU A 241 -11.25 19.58 2.45
N GLN A 242 -11.26 18.52 1.66
CA GLN A 242 -12.23 18.35 0.58
C GLN A 242 -13.65 18.37 1.12
N GLY A 243 -13.94 17.57 2.15
CA GLY A 243 -15.27 17.57 2.78
C GLY A 243 -15.69 18.93 3.34
N ALA A 244 -14.75 19.75 3.82
CA ALA A 244 -15.03 21.11 4.27
C ALA A 244 -15.28 22.11 3.11
N LEU A 245 -14.73 21.84 1.92
CA LEU A 245 -14.92 22.65 0.72
C LEU A 245 -16.22 22.31 -0.04
N GLU A 246 -16.66 21.05 0.03
CA GLU A 246 -17.83 20.55 -0.70
C GLU A 246 -19.11 21.37 -0.51
N PRO A 247 -19.51 21.79 0.70
CA PRO A 247 -20.71 22.62 0.88
C PRO A 247 -20.64 23.97 0.17
N ALA A 248 -19.43 24.50 -0.07
CA ALA A 248 -19.23 25.80 -0.68
C ALA A 248 -19.09 25.75 -2.20
N LEU A 249 -18.55 24.65 -2.74
CA LEU A 249 -18.11 24.54 -4.14
C LEU A 249 -18.76 23.39 -4.93
N GLY A 250 -19.33 22.40 -4.23
CA GLY A 250 -19.67 21.10 -4.81
C GLY A 250 -18.47 20.16 -4.93
N ALA A 251 -18.73 18.86 -5.06
CA ALA A 251 -17.73 17.78 -5.02
C ALA A 251 -16.61 17.95 -6.06
N GLN A 252 -16.96 18.19 -7.32
CA GLN A 252 -15.97 18.28 -8.41
C GLN A 252 -15.01 19.46 -8.21
N GLN A 253 -15.54 20.62 -7.85
CA GLN A 253 -14.74 21.83 -7.66
C GLN A 253 -13.93 21.76 -6.36
N ALA A 254 -14.47 21.15 -5.29
CA ALA A 254 -13.71 20.88 -4.07
C ALA A 254 -12.50 19.97 -4.32
N ALA A 255 -12.68 18.89 -5.10
CA ALA A 255 -11.58 18.01 -5.50
C ALA A 255 -10.53 18.78 -6.33
N ALA A 256 -10.94 19.59 -7.31
CA ALA A 256 -10.02 20.42 -8.10
C ALA A 256 -9.21 21.40 -7.24
N VAL A 257 -9.86 22.03 -6.26
CA VAL A 257 -9.18 22.93 -5.30
C VAL A 257 -8.20 22.18 -4.42
N ARG A 258 -8.56 21.00 -3.89
CA ARG A 258 -7.64 20.13 -3.13
C ARG A 258 -6.40 19.81 -3.96
N ASP A 259 -6.59 19.34 -5.19
CA ASP A 259 -5.51 18.89 -6.05
C ASP A 259 -4.54 20.01 -6.42
N ALA A 260 -5.07 21.22 -6.66
CA ALA A 260 -4.29 22.40 -7.01
C ALA A 260 -3.56 23.03 -5.82
N LEU A 261 -4.09 22.87 -4.59
CA LEU A 261 -3.54 23.45 -3.38
C LEU A 261 -2.76 22.45 -2.52
N ALA A 262 -2.64 21.20 -2.98
CA ALA A 262 -1.78 20.19 -2.38
C ALA A 262 -0.32 20.70 -2.38
N ALA A 263 0.16 21.09 -1.19
CA ALA A 263 1.53 21.58 -1.00
C ALA A 263 2.52 20.42 -0.91
N SER A 264 2.06 19.25 -0.47
CA SER A 264 2.85 18.03 -0.47
C SER A 264 1.99 16.82 -0.82
N ARG A 265 2.64 15.86 -1.47
CA ARG A 265 2.09 14.54 -1.79
C ARG A 265 3.08 13.52 -1.27
N SER A 266 2.62 12.63 -0.41
CA SER A 266 3.48 11.70 0.33
C SER A 266 2.96 10.28 0.25
N SER A 267 3.89 9.32 0.23
CA SER A 267 3.60 7.90 0.40
C SER A 267 4.42 7.35 1.56
N MET A 268 3.82 6.49 2.37
CA MET A 268 4.46 5.78 3.46
C MET A 268 4.23 4.27 3.30
N SER A 269 5.22 3.46 3.65
CA SER A 269 5.06 2.00 3.77
C SER A 269 5.26 1.55 5.23
N GLY A 270 4.38 0.65 5.67
CA GLY A 270 4.41 0.02 7.00
C GLY A 270 4.87 -1.44 7.00
N CYS A 271 5.13 -2.05 5.85
CA CYS A 271 5.55 -3.44 5.81
C CYS A 271 7.04 -3.53 6.20
N ALA A 272 7.43 -4.62 6.87
CA ALA A 272 8.85 -4.89 7.09
C ALA A 272 9.57 -5.01 5.74
N PRO A 273 10.77 -4.41 5.58
CA PRO A 273 11.58 -4.72 4.43
C PRO A 273 11.83 -6.23 4.46
N THR A 274 11.30 -6.93 3.47
CA THR A 274 11.63 -8.34 3.29
C THR A 274 13.14 -8.38 3.06
N GLN A 275 13.88 -8.96 4.00
CA GLN A 275 15.29 -9.29 3.78
C GLN A 275 15.31 -10.23 2.58
N ARG A 276 15.69 -9.71 1.41
CA ARG A 276 15.99 -10.50 0.22
C ARG A 276 17.46 -10.87 0.25
#